data_AF-A0A7M4FW50-F1
#
_entry.id   AF-A0A7M4FW50-F1
#
_cell.length_a   1.000
_cell.length_b   1.000
_cell.length_c   1.000
_cell.angle_alpha   90.00
_cell.angle_beta   90.00
_cell.angle_gamma   90.00
#
_symmetry.space_group_name_H-M   'P 1'
#
loop_
_entity.id
_entity.type
_entity.pdbx_description
1 polymer ?
#
loop_
_entity_poly.entity_id
_entity_poly.type
_entity_poly.pdbx_seq_one_letter_code
_entity_poly.pdbx_strand_id
1 'polypeptide(L)' 'FQAQPRPDTCRLPVQKGLCDAYSRRFFFNATAARCQEFLYSGCRGNTNNFRTREECVQTCEGQG' A
#
# COMPACT_ATOMS: atom_id res chain seq x y z
N PHE A 1 21.85 -15.61 0.08
CA PHE A 1 20.74 -14.79 0.59
C PHE A 1 20.05 -14.13 -0.59
N GLN A 2 18.88 -14.62 -0.99
CA GLN A 2 18.14 -13.96 -2.07
C GLN A 2 17.42 -12.76 -1.47
N ALA A 3 17.93 -11.55 -1.74
CA ALA A 3 17.19 -10.33 -1.51
C ALA A 3 16.10 -10.28 -2.59
N GLN A 4 14.90 -10.78 -2.28
CA GLN A 4 13.79 -10.67 -3.20
C GLN A 4 13.51 -9.19 -3.45
N PRO A 5 13.47 -8.74 -4.71
CA PRO A 5 13.17 -7.35 -5.01
C PRO A 5 11.77 -7.03 -4.47
N ARG A 6 11.64 -5.85 -3.84
CA ARG A 6 10.36 -5.37 -3.31
C ARG A 6 9.28 -5.44 -4.41
N PRO A 7 8.06 -5.93 -4.11
CA PRO A 7 6.99 -6.03 -5.11
C PRO A 7 6.70 -4.70 -5.80
N ASP A 8 6.32 -4.75 -7.07
CA ASP A 8 6.04 -3.53 -7.87
C ASP A 8 4.88 -2.72 -7.29
N THR A 9 3.92 -3.40 -6.65
CA THR A 9 2.85 -2.79 -5.83
C THR A 9 3.37 -1.71 -4.89
N CYS A 10 4.52 -1.93 -4.24
CA CYS A 10 5.09 -1.00 -3.27
C CYS A 10 5.71 0.24 -3.93
N ARG A 11 5.72 0.33 -5.26
CA ARG A 11 6.22 1.48 -6.02
C ARG A 11 5.07 2.27 -6.66
N LEU A 12 3.86 1.72 -6.67
CA LEU A 12 2.71 2.40 -7.24
C LEU A 12 2.30 3.60 -6.39
N PRO A 13 1.82 4.70 -6.99
CA PRO A 13 1.25 5.82 -6.25
C PRO A 13 -0.03 5.38 -5.53
N VAL A 14 -0.44 6.11 -4.50
CA VAL A 14 -1.74 5.88 -3.87
C VAL A 14 -2.88 6.24 -4.84
N GLN A 15 -3.93 5.43 -4.90
CA GLN A 15 -5.07 5.67 -5.76
C GLN A 15 -6.37 5.65 -4.96
N LYS A 16 -6.90 6.85 -4.66
CA LYS A 16 -8.16 7.02 -3.93
C LYS A 16 -9.34 6.39 -4.66
N GLY A 17 -9.37 6.45 -5.98
CA GLY A 17 -10.52 6.04 -6.79
C GLY A 17 -11.62 7.10 -6.86
N LEU A 18 -12.76 6.75 -7.48
CA LEU A 18 -13.83 7.69 -7.86
C LEU A 18 -15.22 7.33 -7.29
N CYS A 19 -15.29 6.44 -6.31
CA CYS A 19 -16.56 6.05 -5.68
C CYS A 19 -16.81 6.83 -4.37
N ASP A 20 -17.86 6.46 -3.62
CA ASP A 20 -18.24 7.11 -2.36
C ASP A 20 -18.29 6.16 -1.15
N ALA A 21 -17.75 4.95 -1.30
CA ALA A 21 -17.64 3.95 -0.24
C ALA A 21 -16.30 4.07 0.49
N TYR A 22 -16.14 5.19 1.22
CA TYR A 22 -14.88 5.53 1.88
C TYR A 22 -14.48 4.52 2.96
N SER A 23 -13.26 4.02 2.87
CA SER A 23 -12.65 3.12 3.85
C SER A 23 -11.20 3.50 4.10
N ARG A 24 -10.75 3.34 5.35
CA ARG A 24 -9.33 3.49 5.68
C ARG A 24 -8.56 2.30 5.14
N ARG A 25 -7.45 2.57 4.47
CA ARG A 25 -6.53 1.58 3.88
C ARG A 25 -5.10 2.01 4.12
N PHE A 26 -4.17 1.10 3.91
CA PHE A 26 -2.74 1.36 4.03
C PHE A 26 -2.09 1.29 2.67
N PHE A 27 -1.08 2.12 2.44
CA PHE A 27 -0.23 2.09 1.26
C PHE A 27 1.22 2.24 1.69
N PHE A 28 2.14 1.70 0.90
CA PHE A 28 3.56 1.91 1.13
C PHE A 28 4.01 3.23 0.48
N ASN A 29 4.52 4.13 1.32
CA ASN A 29 5.13 5.38 0.88
C ASN A 29 6.62 5.14 0.62
N ALA A 30 7.00 5.05 -0.67
CA ALA A 30 8.38 4.80 -1.07
C ALA A 30 9.34 5.94 -0.70
N THR A 31 8.86 7.20 -0.63
CA THR A 31 9.66 8.36 -0.22
C THR A 31 9.99 8.32 1.27
N ALA A 32 9.01 7.97 2.11
CA ALA A 32 9.19 7.86 3.55
C ALA A 32 9.65 6.45 4.00
N ALA A 33 9.77 5.54 3.04
CA ALA A 33 10.06 4.11 3.18
C ALA A 33 9.22 3.42 4.27
N ARG A 34 7.92 3.76 4.37
CA ARG A 34 7.04 3.26 5.44
C ARG A 34 5.59 3.10 4.99
N CYS A 35 4.85 2.21 5.64
CA CYS A 35 3.41 2.09 5.45
C CYS A 35 2.63 3.23 6.14
N GLN A 36 1.74 3.88 5.38
CA GLN A 36 0.91 5.01 5.81
C GLN A 36 -0.57 4.76 5.50
N GLU A 37 -1.46 5.39 6.26
CA GLU A 37 -2.90 5.34 6.01
C GLU A 37 -3.33 6.31 4.90
N PHE A 38 -4.34 5.92 4.15
CA PHE A 38 -5.06 6.79 3.22
C PHE A 38 -6.56 6.43 3.17
N LEU A 39 -7.36 7.35 2.63
CA LEU A 39 -8.79 7.11 2.40
C LEU A 39 -9.01 6.56 0.99
N TYR A 40 -9.51 5.33 0.91
CA TYR A 40 -9.89 4.69 -0.35
C TYR A 40 -11.39 4.84 -0.58
N SER A 41 -11.79 5.28 -1.78
CA SER A 41 -13.18 5.53 -2.17
C SER A 41 -14.02 4.25 -2.40
N GLY A 42 -13.41 3.07 -2.36
CA GLY A 42 -14.09 1.79 -2.50
C GLY A 42 -14.01 1.15 -3.89
N CYS A 43 -13.63 1.90 -4.93
CA CYS A 43 -13.44 1.34 -6.28
C CYS A 43 -12.26 1.97 -7.03
N ARG A 44 -11.82 1.33 -8.12
CA ARG A 44 -10.77 1.84 -9.03
C ARG A 44 -9.50 2.30 -8.30
N GLY A 45 -9.11 1.59 -7.25
CA GLY A 45 -7.77 1.69 -6.66
C GLY A 45 -6.78 0.83 -7.43
N ASN A 46 -5.51 0.91 -7.04
CA ASN A 46 -4.48 -0.04 -7.47
C ASN A 46 -4.12 -0.99 -6.31
N THR A 47 -3.10 -1.81 -6.53
CA THR A 47 -2.67 -2.82 -5.55
C THR A 47 -1.90 -2.25 -4.37
N ASN A 48 -1.45 -0.98 -4.40
CA ASN A 48 -0.86 -0.31 -3.22
C ASN A 48 -1.98 0.14 -2.26
N ASN A 49 -2.76 -0.84 -1.81
CA ASN A 49 -3.98 -0.68 -1.05
C ASN A 49 -4.20 -1.92 -0.19
N PHE A 50 -3.67 -1.87 1.02
CA PHE A 50 -3.70 -2.94 2.01
C PHE A 50 -4.78 -2.66 3.05
N ARG A 51 -5.36 -3.72 3.63
CA ARG A 51 -6.43 -3.58 4.64
C ARG A 51 -5.88 -3.26 6.02
N THR A 52 -4.67 -3.71 6.29
CA THR A 52 -3.99 -3.55 7.59
C THR A 52 -2.59 -3.01 7.40
N ARG A 53 -2.04 -2.43 8.48
CA ARG A 53 -0.65 -1.96 8.47
C ARG A 53 0.31 -3.13 8.34
N GLU A 54 0.03 -4.23 9.03
CA GLU A 54 0.86 -5.43 9.06
C GLU A 54 1.01 -6.04 7.66
N GLU A 55 -0.07 -6.12 6.89
CA GLU A 55 -0.06 -6.61 5.51
C GLU A 55 0.85 -5.75 4.61
N CYS A 56 0.75 -4.42 4.75
CA CYS A 56 1.61 -3.48 4.02
C CYS A 56 3.09 -3.65 4.42
N VAL A 57 3.38 -3.73 5.72
CA VAL A 57 4.75 -3.86 6.26
C VAL A 57 5.37 -5.18 5.77
N GLN A 58 4.65 -6.29 5.91
CA GLN A 58 5.12 -7.61 5.46
C GLN A 58 5.37 -7.65 3.96
N THR A 59 4.53 -6.98 3.17
CA THR A 59 4.66 -6.96 1.71
C THR A 59 5.78 -6.02 1.24
N CYS A 60 5.93 -4.86 1.87
CA CYS A 60 6.73 -3.76 1.32
C CYS A 60 7.92 -3.34 2.18
N GLU A 61 7.82 -3.36 3.51
CA GLU A 61 8.95 -3.01 4.38
C GLU A 61 9.94 -4.18 4.49
N GLY A 62 9.46 -5.41 4.31
CA GLY A 62 10.26 -6.63 4.44
C GLY A 62 10.56 -6.91 5.92
N GLN A 63 10.62 -8.19 6.29
CA GLN A 63 11.20 -8.55 7.58
C GLN A 63 12.71 -8.57 7.39
N GLY A 64 13.41 -7.65 8.06
CA GLY A 64 14.87 -7.59 8.06
C GLY A 64 15.49 -8.90 8.52
#